data_AF-A0A0X3PCU8-F1
#
_entry.id   AF-A0A0X3PCU8-F1
#
_cell.length_a   1.000
_cell.length_b   1.000
_cell.length_c   1.000
_cell.angle_alpha   90.00
_cell.angle_beta   90.00
_cell.angle_gamma   90.00
#
_symmetry.space_group_name_H-M   'P 1'
#
loop_
_entity.id
_entity.type
_entity.pdbx_description
1 polymer ?
#
loop_
_entity_poly.entity_id
_entity_poly.type
_entity_poly.pdbx_seq_one_letter_code
_entity_poly.pdbx_strand_id
1 'polypeptide(L)'
;FLYNVQARALTFLKRKYPIRNPHYLALRGGPTQLSVEEQIYEEVGPDDERPILDVLLSADVPGLGERGNLVKVHRNRFWNHLYLLRLAELPTDERITQLNAEEVSNRLLRYPSFVYCLSVRYEFKRRGCFRPS
;
A
#
# COMPACT_ATOMS: atom_id res chain seq x y z
N PHE A 1 32.35 -16.70 8.50
CA PHE A 1 31.53 -17.53 7.61
C PHE A 1 30.72 -16.61 6.70
N LEU A 2 31.21 -16.37 5.48
CA LEU A 2 30.51 -15.57 4.47
C LEU A 2 29.72 -16.54 3.59
N TYR A 3 28.41 -16.65 3.82
CA TYR A 3 27.54 -17.34 2.87
C TYR A 3 27.35 -16.43 1.66
N ASN A 4 27.92 -16.86 0.53
CA ASN A 4 27.66 -16.30 -0.78
C ASN A 4 26.21 -16.65 -1.14
N VAL A 5 25.25 -15.82 -0.71
CA VAL A 5 23.85 -15.95 -1.13
C VAL A 5 23.83 -15.49 -2.57
N GLN A 6 24.03 -16.43 -3.48
CA GLN A 6 23.86 -16.24 -4.91
C GLN A 6 22.36 -16.06 -5.17
N ALA A 7 21.85 -14.86 -4.88
CA ALA A 7 20.51 -14.47 -5.28
C ALA A 7 20.47 -14.57 -6.80
N ARG A 8 19.50 -15.33 -7.34
CA ARG A 8 19.29 -15.44 -8.78
C ARG A 8 18.96 -14.04 -9.29
N ALA A 9 19.87 -13.43 -10.05
CA ALA A 9 19.62 -12.16 -10.70
C ALA A 9 18.52 -12.36 -11.73
N LEU A 10 17.41 -11.63 -11.58
CA LEU A 10 16.40 -11.56 -12.62
C LEU A 10 16.94 -10.68 -13.75
N THR A 11 16.93 -11.21 -14.97
CA THR A 11 17.35 -10.49 -16.18
C THR A 11 16.12 -10.24 -17.04
N PHE A 12 15.82 -8.98 -17.33
CA PHE A 12 14.74 -8.66 -18.24
C PHE A 12 15.22 -8.75 -19.68
N LEU A 13 14.50 -9.53 -20.47
CA LEU A 13 14.78 -9.74 -21.87
C LEU A 13 13.68 -9.09 -22.71
N LYS A 14 14.06 -8.24 -23.65
CA LYS A 14 13.16 -7.70 -24.68
C LYS A 14 13.47 -8.36 -26.01
N ARG A 15 12.44 -8.62 -26.81
CA ARG A 15 12.63 -9.18 -28.15
C ARG A 15 13.18 -8.11 -29.08
N LYS A 16 14.23 -8.46 -29.82
CA LYS A 16 14.88 -7.55 -30.78
C LYS A 16 14.02 -7.31 -32.01
N TYR A 17 13.34 -8.35 -32.49
CA TYR A 17 12.49 -8.30 -33.69
C TYR A 17 11.01 -8.43 -33.33
N PRO A 18 10.12 -7.63 -33.95
CA PRO A 18 8.69 -7.73 -33.72
C PRO A 18 8.12 -9.02 -34.33
N ILE A 19 7.02 -9.50 -33.75
CA ILE A 19 6.32 -10.68 -34.25
C ILE A 19 5.65 -10.31 -35.57
N ARG A 20 6.01 -10.99 -36.65
CA ARG A 20 5.47 -10.70 -37.99
C ARG A 20 4.01 -11.13 -38.12
N ASN A 21 3.64 -12.23 -37.46
CA ASN A 21 2.29 -12.77 -37.48
C ASN A 21 1.67 -12.67 -36.07
N PRO A 22 0.87 -11.64 -35.78
CA PRO A 22 0.43 -11.36 -34.42
C PRO A 22 -0.46 -12.47 -33.85
N HIS A 23 -0.31 -12.69 -32.54
CA HIS A 23 -0.89 -13.82 -31.79
C HIS A 23 -2.41 -14.01 -31.95
N TYR A 24 -3.16 -12.96 -32.27
CA TYR A 24 -4.62 -13.04 -32.46
C TYR A 24 -5.03 -13.63 -33.81
N LEU A 25 -4.12 -13.78 -34.77
CA LEU A 25 -4.38 -14.40 -36.08
C LEU A 25 -4.09 -15.91 -36.10
N ALA A 26 -3.46 -16.45 -35.06
CA ALA A 26 -3.28 -17.89 -34.90
C ALA A 26 -4.65 -18.53 -34.62
N LEU A 27 -5.32 -18.89 -35.71
CA LEU A 27 -6.59 -19.60 -35.78
C LEU A 27 -6.65 -20.66 -34.66
N ARG A 28 -7.47 -20.39 -33.62
CA ARG A 28 -7.81 -21.31 -32.51
C ARG A 28 -6.80 -21.48 -31.38
N GLY A 29 -6.04 -20.45 -31.01
CA GLY A 29 -5.35 -20.42 -29.71
C GLY A 29 -4.28 -21.52 -29.51
N GLY A 30 -3.77 -22.09 -30.60
CA GLY A 30 -2.64 -23.02 -30.58
C GLY A 30 -1.32 -22.29 -30.28
N PRO A 31 -0.28 -23.03 -29.86
CA PRO A 31 1.04 -22.44 -29.61
C PRO A 31 1.58 -21.84 -30.91
N THR A 32 2.02 -20.57 -30.83
CA THR A 32 2.59 -19.86 -31.99
C THR A 32 3.96 -20.43 -32.34
N GLN A 33 4.15 -20.81 -33.59
CA GLN A 33 5.48 -21.14 -34.11
C GLN A 33 6.27 -19.84 -34.28
N LEU A 34 7.28 -19.64 -33.44
CA LEU A 34 8.20 -18.50 -33.54
C LEU A 34 9.30 -18.82 -34.54
N SER A 35 9.63 -17.87 -35.39
CA SER A 35 10.82 -17.97 -36.26
C SER A 35 12.11 -17.77 -35.46
N VAL A 36 13.24 -18.22 -36.01
CA VAL A 36 14.57 -18.09 -35.37
C VAL A 36 14.92 -16.64 -35.09
N GLU A 37 14.58 -15.72 -36.00
CA GLU A 37 14.79 -14.27 -35.80
C GLU A 37 14.02 -13.74 -34.59
N GLU A 38 12.78 -14.20 -34.40
CA GLU A 38 11.88 -13.77 -33.33
C GLU A 38 12.26 -14.34 -31.96
N GLN A 39 13.17 -15.33 -31.90
CA GLN A 39 13.74 -15.89 -30.68
C GLN A 39 14.99 -15.13 -30.19
N ILE A 40 15.39 -14.05 -30.90
CA ILE A 40 16.53 -13.21 -30.50
C ILE A 40 16.06 -12.17 -29.49
N TYR A 41 16.69 -12.18 -28.32
CA TYR A 41 16.43 -11.25 -27.23
C TYR A 41 17.62 -10.33 -26.97
N GLU A 42 17.34 -9.13 -26.51
CA GLU A 42 18.28 -8.16 -25.97
C GLU A 42 18.03 -8.00 -24.47
N GLU A 43 19.10 -7.90 -23.69
CA GLU A 43 19.01 -7.61 -22.27
C GLU A 43 18.60 -6.15 -22.08
N VAL A 44 17.43 -5.96 -21.47
CA VAL A 44 17.05 -4.67 -20.89
C VAL A 44 17.72 -4.65 -19.52
N GLY A 45 18.33 -3.51 -19.18
CA GLY A 45 19.22 -3.35 -18.03
C GLY A 45 18.72 -3.95 -16.71
N PRO A 46 19.61 -4.03 -15.71
CA PRO A 46 19.31 -4.68 -14.44
C PRO A 46 18.05 -4.11 -13.80
N ASP A 47 17.36 -4.96 -13.05
CA ASP A 47 16.25 -4.52 -12.22
C ASP A 47 16.78 -3.56 -11.15
N ASP A 48 16.44 -2.29 -11.23
CA ASP A 48 16.67 -1.31 -10.17
C ASP A 48 15.61 -1.50 -9.07
N GLU A 49 15.47 -2.72 -8.56
CA GLU A 49 14.58 -3.02 -7.43
C GLU A 49 15.12 -2.30 -6.20
N ARG A 50 14.53 -1.15 -5.87
CA ARG A 50 14.87 -0.41 -4.67
C ARG A 50 14.55 -1.28 -3.46
N PRO A 51 15.51 -1.56 -2.56
CA PRO A 51 15.30 -2.48 -1.45
C PRO A 51 14.46 -1.88 -0.31
N ILE A 52 13.83 -0.73 -0.53
CA ILE A 52 13.09 0.05 0.47
C ILE A 52 11.60 -0.01 0.12
N LEU A 53 10.79 -0.34 1.12
CA LEU A 53 9.35 -0.50 1.03
C LEU A 53 8.68 0.42 2.06
N ASP A 54 7.58 1.05 1.68
CA ASP A 54 6.74 1.82 2.59
C ASP A 54 5.77 0.87 3.30
N VAL A 55 5.76 0.90 4.64
CA VAL A 55 5.01 -0.04 5.48
C VAL A 55 4.25 0.69 6.56
N LEU A 56 3.08 0.17 6.92
CA LEU A 56 2.21 0.73 7.93
C LEU A 56 2.39 -0.03 9.24
N LEU A 57 2.71 0.66 10.34
CA LEU A 57 2.89 0.01 11.63
C LEU A 57 1.54 -0.32 12.29
N SER A 58 1.32 -1.59 12.62
CA SER A 58 0.12 -2.06 13.34
C SER A 58 0.28 -2.01 14.86
N ALA A 59 1.52 -1.93 15.34
CA ALA A 59 1.85 -1.82 16.77
C ALA A 59 3.02 -0.84 16.97
N ASP A 60 3.24 -0.42 18.22
CA ASP A 60 4.37 0.42 18.57
C ASP A 60 5.66 -0.40 18.47
N VAL A 61 6.59 0.05 17.62
CA VAL A 61 7.86 -0.63 17.41
C VAL A 61 9.01 0.29 17.83
N PRO A 62 9.82 -0.11 18.83
CA PRO A 62 10.95 0.68 19.29
C PRO A 62 11.90 1.07 18.15
N GLY A 63 12.17 2.37 18.01
CA GLY A 63 13.08 2.91 16.99
C GLY A 63 12.51 2.99 15.57
N LEU A 64 11.25 2.62 15.34
CA LEU A 64 10.55 2.81 14.07
C LEU A 64 9.40 3.81 14.20
N GLY A 65 8.62 3.73 15.28
CA GLY A 65 7.53 4.67 15.56
C GLY A 65 6.34 4.01 16.27
N GLU A 66 5.31 4.82 16.50
CA GLU A 66 4.04 4.40 17.07
C GLU A 66 3.12 3.73 16.02
N ARG A 67 2.10 3.01 16.48
CA ARG A 67 1.03 2.41 15.67
C ARG A 67 0.36 3.48 14.80
N GLY A 68 0.15 3.13 13.52
CA GLY A 68 -0.49 3.99 12.52
C GLY A 68 0.48 4.80 11.68
N ASN A 69 1.76 4.85 12.05
CA ASN A 69 2.77 5.57 11.26
C ASN A 69 3.15 4.80 9.99
N LEU A 70 3.29 5.55 8.89
CA LEU A 70 3.85 5.07 7.64
C LEU A 70 5.37 5.25 7.66
N VAL A 71 6.13 4.17 7.57
CA VAL A 71 7.59 4.18 7.70
C VAL A 71 8.25 3.49 6.52
N LYS A 72 9.41 4.00 6.09
CA LYS A 72 10.22 3.39 5.03
C LYS A 72 11.18 2.38 5.63
N VAL A 73 11.06 1.12 5.23
CA VAL A 73 11.83 0.02 5.80
C VAL A 73 12.45 -0.85 4.70
N HIS A 74 13.61 -1.44 4.98
CA HIS A 74 14.23 -2.39 4.07
C HIS A 74 13.35 -3.65 3.89
N ARG A 75 13.20 -4.13 2.65
CA ARG A 75 12.37 -5.29 2.25
C ARG A 75 12.64 -6.52 3.12
N ASN A 76 13.91 -6.87 3.34
CA ASN A 76 14.28 -8.01 4.20
C ASN A 76 13.82 -7.83 5.66
N ARG A 77 13.91 -6.62 6.22
CA ARG A 77 13.47 -6.36 7.60
C ARG A 77 11.95 -6.46 7.72
N PHE A 78 11.23 -6.02 6.68
CA PHE A 78 9.79 -6.18 6.63
C PHE A 78 9.38 -7.66 6.60
N TRP A 79 9.83 -8.42 5.60
CA TRP A 79 9.38 -9.81 5.41
C TRP A 79 9.84 -10.76 6.50
N ASN A 80 11.08 -10.61 7.00
CA ASN A 80 11.63 -11.57 7.97
C ASN A 80 11.24 -11.26 9.42
N HIS A 81 10.82 -10.04 9.73
CA HIS A 81 10.59 -9.64 11.12
C HIS A 81 9.22 -8.98 11.30
N LEU A 82 8.99 -7.83 10.67
CA LEU A 82 7.79 -7.04 10.94
C LEU A 82 6.50 -7.74 10.50
N TYR A 83 6.51 -8.35 9.32
CA TYR A 83 5.36 -9.04 8.77
C TYR A 83 5.02 -10.31 9.56
N LEU A 84 6.04 -11.14 9.86
CA LEU A 84 5.84 -12.39 10.60
C LEU A 84 5.32 -12.16 12.02
N LEU A 85 5.80 -11.11 12.69
CA LEU A 85 5.36 -10.73 14.03
C LEU A 85 4.08 -9.90 14.04
N ARG A 86 3.48 -9.62 12.87
CA ARG A 86 2.29 -8.77 12.70
C ARG A 86 2.45 -7.37 13.31
N LEU A 87 3.67 -6.85 13.29
CA LEU A 87 4.00 -5.51 13.78
C LEU A 87 3.78 -4.44 12.70
N ALA A 88 3.81 -4.84 11.44
CA ALA A 88 3.55 -3.96 10.31
C ALA A 88 2.80 -4.69 9.20
N GLU A 89 2.01 -3.93 8.45
CA GLU A 89 1.20 -4.37 7.31
C GLU A 89 1.59 -3.57 6.06
N LEU A 90 1.24 -4.10 4.89
CA LEU A 90 1.32 -3.35 3.65
C LEU A 90 0.26 -2.24 3.66
N PRO A 91 0.58 -1.02 3.18
CA PRO A 91 -0.39 0.05 3.12
C PRO A 91 -1.42 -0.25 2.01
N THR A 92 -2.60 -0.71 2.43
CA THR A 92 -3.78 -0.84 1.56
C THR A 92 -4.70 0.34 1.78
N ASP A 93 -5.35 0.84 0.72
CA ASP A 93 -6.27 1.98 0.79
C ASP A 93 -7.39 1.77 1.83
N GLU A 94 -7.91 0.55 1.93
CA GLU A 94 -8.91 0.15 2.94
C GLU A 94 -8.39 0.32 4.38
N ARG A 95 -7.11 0.01 4.62
CA ARG A 95 -6.54 0.08 5.97
C ARG A 95 -6.25 1.52 6.37
N ILE A 96 -5.79 2.33 5.43
CA ILE A 96 -5.55 3.76 5.62
C ILE A 96 -6.86 4.47 5.94
N THR A 97 -7.93 4.15 5.21
CA THR A 97 -9.27 4.72 5.48
C THR A 97 -9.83 4.32 6.84
N GLN A 98 -9.62 3.07 7.28
CA GLN A 98 -9.99 2.63 8.63
C GLN A 98 -9.21 3.37 9.72
N LEU A 99 -7.90 3.51 9.58
CA LEU A 99 -7.08 4.24 10.57
C LEU A 99 -7.47 5.72 10.64
N ASN A 100 -7.71 6.37 9.51
CA ASN A 100 -8.20 7.75 9.48
C ASN A 100 -9.56 7.87 10.19
N ALA A 101 -10.46 6.89 10.03
CA ALA A 101 -11.73 6.85 10.74
C ALA A 101 -11.55 6.63 12.26
N GLU A 102 -10.63 5.74 12.66
CA GLU A 102 -10.26 5.51 14.07
C GLU A 102 -9.71 6.80 14.71
N GLU A 103 -8.82 7.53 14.03
CA GLU A 103 -8.29 8.82 14.51
C GLU A 103 -9.36 9.89 14.67
N VAL A 104 -10.26 10.04 13.70
CA VAL A 104 -11.37 10.99 13.77
C VAL A 104 -12.30 10.66 14.94
N SER A 105 -12.61 9.37 15.15
CA SER A 105 -13.45 8.94 16.27
C SER A 105 -12.79 9.21 17.63
N ASN A 106 -11.49 8.92 17.78
CA ASN A 106 -10.74 9.19 18.99
C ASN A 106 -10.64 10.69 19.30
N ARG A 107 -10.53 11.54 18.26
CA ARG A 107 -10.54 13.01 18.43
C ARG A 107 -11.91 13.51 18.89
N LEU A 108 -13.01 12.94 18.40
CA LEU A 108 -14.37 13.27 18.85
C LEU A 108 -14.65 12.80 20.29
N LEU A 109 -14.08 11.68 20.72
CA LEU A 109 -14.22 11.17 22.10
C LEU A 109 -13.36 11.92 23.12
N ARG A 110 -12.22 12.52 22.73
CA ARG A 110 -11.39 13.35 23.63
C ARG A 110 -11.98 14.73 23.90
N TYR A 111 -12.92 15.23 23.09
CA TYR A 111 -13.61 16.50 23.29
C TYR A 111 -15.13 16.33 23.23
N PRO A 112 -15.78 15.68 24.22
CA PRO A 112 -17.23 15.58 24.26
C PRO A 112 -17.91 16.95 24.46
N SER A 113 -17.20 17.95 24.99
CA SER A 113 -17.77 19.24 25.40
C SER A 113 -18.20 20.18 24.25
N PHE A 114 -17.71 19.99 23.03
CA PHE A 114 -18.11 20.86 21.91
C PHE A 114 -19.37 20.41 21.17
N VAL A 115 -19.68 19.10 21.17
CA VAL A 115 -20.85 18.56 20.46
C VAL A 115 -22.13 18.76 21.28
N TYR A 116 -22.06 18.69 22.61
CA TYR A 116 -23.21 19.01 23.47
C TYR A 116 -23.63 20.48 23.39
N CYS A 117 -22.71 21.40 23.08
CA CYS A 117 -23.04 22.82 23.00
C CYS A 117 -23.85 23.20 21.74
N LEU A 118 -23.72 22.43 20.65
CA LEU A 118 -24.49 22.64 19.42
C LEU A 118 -25.88 22.00 19.45
N SER A 119 -26.04 20.82 20.07
CA SER A 119 -27.36 20.19 20.22
C SER A 119 -28.25 20.95 21.23
N VAL A 120 -27.69 21.49 22.32
CA VAL A 120 -28.50 22.28 23.29
C VAL A 120 -28.91 23.64 22.71
N ARG A 121 -28.11 24.25 21.83
CA ARG A 121 -28.49 25.50 21.15
C ARG A 121 -29.61 25.31 20.11
N TYR A 122 -29.76 24.12 19.52
CA TYR A 122 -30.80 23.86 18.53
C TYR A 122 -32.17 23.54 19.13
N GLU A 123 -32.22 22.99 20.35
CA GLU A 123 -33.49 22.79 21.05
C GLU A 123 -34.05 24.07 21.71
N PHE A 124 -33.19 25.00 22.15
CA PHE A 124 -33.65 26.24 22.80
C PHE A 124 -34.33 27.23 21.84
N LYS A 125 -34.15 27.08 20.52
CA LYS A 125 -34.80 27.94 19.51
C LYS A 125 -36.17 27.44 19.05
N ARG A 126 -36.59 26.22 19.46
CA ARG A 126 -37.90 25.64 19.11
C ARG A 126 -38.98 25.75 20.19
N ARG A 127 -38.62 26.07 21.44
CA ARG A 127 -39.60 26.32 22.52
C ARG A 127 -39.63 27.81 22.81
N GLY A 128 -40.63 28.47 22.24
CA GLY A 128 -40.81 29.91 22.31
C GLY A 128 -41.14 30.46 23.70
N CYS A 129 -41.22 31.80 23.70
CA CYS A 129 -41.85 32.68 24.67
C CYS A 129 -41.07 32.96 25.96
N PHE A 130 -40.56 34.19 26.09
CA PHE A 130 -40.87 35.05 27.24
C PHE A 130 -40.59 36.53 26.91
N ARG A 131 -41.66 37.36 26.91
CA ARG A 131 -41.57 38.82 27.05
C ARG A 131 -41.17 39.14 28.49
N PRO A 132 -40.47 40.27 28.72
CA PRO A 132 -41.06 41.31 29.58
C PRO A 132 -40.89 42.70 28.93
N SER A 133 -42.00 43.42 28.73
CA SER A 133 -42.56 44.50 29.57
C SER A 133 -41.85 45.83 29.34
#